data_AF-A0A2P5MW84-F1
#
_entry.id   AF-A0A2P5MW84-F1
#
_cell.length_a   1.000
_cell.length_b   1.000
_cell.length_c   1.000
_cell.angle_alpha   90.00
_cell.angle_beta   90.00
_cell.angle_gamma   90.00
#
_symmetry.space_group_name_H-M   'P 1'
#
loop_
_entity.id
_entity.type
_entity.pdbx_description
1 polymer ?
#
loop_
_entity_poly.entity_id
_entity_poly.type
_entity_poly.pdbx_seq_one_letter_code
_entity_poly.pdbx_strand_id
1 'polypeptide(L)'
;MNVAVNPRTGRTVEQDNIAGRLKMDNTPGSIKHLYIIAPESGQVIIYSTVQGKVTSSGKRLSPKTVNSSTRGFNVQFGSETHYTSEVLQDDGTYGDSAEYIYWFDAQGRYHQHYFTGGQIIHISDQTIAVKSVVINMELTVAPGVVVPGAAPAAGEKK
;
A
#
# COMPACT_ATOMS: atom_id res chain seq x y z
N MET A 1 17.91 -26.78 -18.08
CA MET A 1 16.45 -27.02 -18.01
C MET A 1 15.77 -25.84 -18.67
N ASN A 2 14.99 -26.03 -19.73
CA ASN A 2 14.24 -24.94 -20.36
C ASN A 2 12.90 -24.80 -19.61
N VAL A 3 12.63 -23.61 -19.07
CA VAL A 3 11.38 -23.32 -18.36
C VAL A 3 10.30 -23.01 -19.40
N ALA A 4 9.14 -23.65 -19.29
CA ALA A 4 8.02 -23.39 -20.18
C ALA A 4 7.49 -21.96 -20.00
N VAL A 5 7.15 -21.31 -21.10
CA VAL A 5 6.60 -19.96 -21.11
C VAL A 5 5.21 -19.95 -21.72
N ASN A 6 4.39 -19.00 -21.27
CA ASN A 6 3.12 -18.67 -21.89
C ASN A 6 3.38 -18.11 -23.30
N PRO A 7 2.86 -18.75 -24.37
CA PRO A 7 3.16 -18.35 -25.74
C PRO A 7 2.59 -16.98 -26.12
N ARG A 8 1.63 -16.43 -25.36
CA ARG A 8 1.05 -15.10 -25.63
C ARG A 8 1.86 -13.96 -25.04
N THR A 9 2.51 -14.19 -23.89
CA THR A 9 3.23 -13.14 -23.14
C THR A 9 4.74 -13.34 -23.16
N GLY A 10 5.23 -14.53 -23.52
CA GLY A 10 6.64 -14.90 -23.44
C GLY A 10 7.18 -15.05 -22.02
N ARG A 11 6.29 -15.05 -21.01
CA ARG A 11 6.63 -15.09 -19.59
C ARG A 11 6.41 -16.47 -18.99
N THR A 12 7.15 -16.80 -17.94
CA THR A 12 6.82 -17.94 -17.08
C THR A 12 5.53 -17.65 -16.29
N VAL A 13 4.92 -18.67 -15.70
CA VAL A 13 3.71 -18.51 -14.86
C VAL A 13 3.98 -17.55 -13.69
N GLU A 14 5.15 -17.66 -13.04
CA GLU A 14 5.54 -16.77 -11.94
C GLU A 14 5.66 -15.32 -12.41
N GLN A 15 6.25 -15.09 -13.58
CA GLN A 15 6.36 -13.76 -14.17
C GLN A 15 4.99 -13.17 -14.56
N ASP A 16 4.07 -13.99 -15.07
CA ASP A 16 2.70 -13.56 -15.35
C ASP A 16 1.95 -13.19 -14.05
N ASN A 17 2.15 -13.94 -12.97
CA ASN A 17 1.58 -13.61 -11.65
C ASN A 17 2.14 -12.29 -11.11
N ILE A 18 3.46 -12.07 -11.19
CA ILE A 18 4.10 -10.82 -10.77
C ILE A 18 3.55 -9.66 -11.60
N ALA A 19 3.51 -9.80 -12.92
CA ALA A 19 3.00 -8.76 -13.82
C ALA A 19 1.51 -8.45 -13.57
N GLY A 20 0.69 -9.49 -13.34
CA GLY A 20 -0.72 -9.36 -12.99
C GLY A 20 -0.93 -8.59 -11.68
N ARG A 21 -0.19 -8.98 -10.63
CA ARG A 21 -0.19 -8.29 -9.32
C ARG A 21 0.21 -6.82 -9.48
N LEU A 22 1.34 -6.54 -10.12
CA LEU A 22 1.82 -5.16 -10.32
C LEU A 22 0.80 -4.32 -11.09
N LYS A 23 0.17 -4.88 -12.13
CA LYS A 23 -0.87 -4.17 -12.89
C LYS A 23 -2.09 -3.86 -12.01
N MET A 24 -2.55 -4.82 -11.23
CA MET A 24 -3.71 -4.64 -10.34
C MET A 24 -3.42 -3.62 -9.24
N ASP A 25 -2.25 -3.71 -8.59
CA ASP A 25 -1.86 -2.83 -7.49
C ASP A 25 -1.65 -1.37 -7.91
N ASN A 26 -1.22 -1.16 -9.16
CA ASN A 26 -0.99 0.17 -9.71
C ASN A 26 -2.17 0.70 -10.55
N THR A 27 -3.31 0.00 -10.59
CA THR A 27 -4.50 0.52 -11.28
C THR A 27 -5.12 1.65 -10.44
N PRO A 28 -5.18 2.90 -10.94
CA PRO A 28 -5.78 4.00 -10.20
C PRO A 28 -7.25 3.73 -9.89
N GLY A 29 -7.65 4.00 -8.65
CA GLY A 29 -9.02 3.75 -8.18
C GLY A 29 -9.34 2.28 -7.91
N SER A 30 -8.38 1.36 -8.02
CA SER A 30 -8.59 -0.01 -7.54
C SER A 30 -8.88 -0.01 -6.04
N ILE A 31 -9.87 -0.81 -5.63
CA ILE A 31 -10.21 -1.04 -4.23
C ILE A 31 -9.78 -2.46 -3.86
N LYS A 32 -9.14 -2.59 -2.70
CA LYS A 32 -8.80 -3.88 -2.09
C LYS A 32 -9.39 -3.94 -0.69
N HIS A 33 -9.40 -5.13 -0.13
CA HIS A 33 -9.86 -5.41 1.22
C HIS A 33 -8.68 -5.92 2.05
N LEU A 34 -8.36 -5.18 3.10
CA LEU A 34 -7.30 -5.50 4.05
C LEU A 34 -7.91 -6.11 5.31
N TYR A 35 -7.34 -7.23 5.74
CA TYR A 35 -7.66 -7.92 6.98
C TYR A 35 -6.37 -8.15 7.77
N ILE A 36 -6.36 -7.72 9.03
CA ILE A 36 -5.32 -8.10 10.00
C ILE A 36 -5.92 -9.15 10.92
N ILE A 37 -5.31 -10.33 10.93
CA ILE A 37 -5.85 -11.52 11.59
C ILE A 37 -4.91 -11.98 12.69
N ALA A 38 -5.47 -12.26 13.86
CA ALA A 38 -4.74 -12.86 14.97
C ALA A 38 -4.30 -14.29 14.59
N PRO A 39 -3.00 -14.64 14.70
CA PRO A 39 -2.49 -15.89 14.18
C PRO A 39 -3.06 -17.12 14.90
N GLU A 40 -3.29 -17.00 16.21
CA GLU A 40 -3.73 -18.14 17.04
C GLU A 40 -5.25 -18.37 16.96
N SER A 41 -6.04 -17.30 16.97
CA SER A 41 -7.51 -17.40 17.01
C SER A 41 -8.17 -17.35 15.63
N GLY A 42 -7.44 -16.90 14.60
CA GLY A 42 -8.01 -16.59 13.28
C GLY A 42 -9.01 -15.42 13.32
N GLN A 43 -9.10 -14.69 14.43
CA GLN A 43 -10.00 -13.55 14.57
C GLN A 43 -9.49 -12.37 13.75
N VAL A 44 -10.37 -11.75 12.96
CA VAL A 44 -10.06 -10.50 12.28
C VAL A 44 -10.02 -9.37 13.30
N ILE A 45 -8.83 -8.84 13.54
CA ILE A 45 -8.61 -7.70 14.43
C ILE A 45 -9.00 -6.42 13.70
N ILE A 46 -8.55 -6.24 12.46
CA ILE A 46 -8.80 -5.02 11.67
C ILE A 46 -9.36 -5.41 10.30
N TYR A 47 -10.40 -4.69 9.87
CA TYR A 47 -10.84 -4.63 8.48
C TYR A 47 -10.78 -3.20 7.97
N SER A 48 -10.28 -3.01 6.74
CA SER A 48 -10.31 -1.74 6.02
C SER A 48 -10.41 -1.98 4.52
N THR A 49 -11.05 -1.06 3.79
CA THR A 49 -10.84 -0.91 2.36
C THR A 49 -9.49 -0.24 2.12
N VAL A 50 -8.92 -0.50 0.96
CA VAL A 50 -7.65 0.08 0.53
C VAL A 50 -7.87 0.68 -0.85
N GLN A 51 -7.62 1.98 -0.96
CA GLN A 51 -7.46 2.64 -2.25
C GLN A 51 -6.05 2.35 -2.78
N GLY A 52 -5.97 1.70 -3.93
CA GLY A 52 -4.69 1.30 -4.52
C GLY A 52 -4.04 0.16 -3.74
N LYS A 53 -2.87 0.41 -3.15
CA LYS A 53 -2.04 -0.63 -2.51
C LYS A 53 -1.68 -0.30 -1.06
N VAL A 54 -1.50 -1.34 -0.26
CA VAL A 54 -0.85 -1.25 1.05
C VAL A 54 0.65 -1.12 0.84
N THR A 55 1.29 -0.18 1.52
CA THR A 55 2.72 0.07 1.39
C THR A 55 3.44 -0.18 2.70
N SER A 56 4.60 -0.85 2.63
CA SER A 56 5.45 -1.01 3.81
C SER A 56 6.23 0.27 4.07
N SER A 57 6.41 0.59 5.35
CA SER A 57 7.16 1.74 5.85
C SER A 57 8.60 1.89 5.34
N GLY A 58 9.23 0.80 4.92
CA GLY A 58 10.59 0.82 4.41
C GLY A 58 10.69 1.28 2.95
N LYS A 59 9.57 1.40 2.24
CA LYS A 59 9.53 1.90 0.85
C LYS A 59 9.75 3.40 0.78
N ARG A 60 10.53 3.85 -0.22
CA ARG A 60 10.94 5.25 -0.40
C ARG A 60 10.91 5.63 -1.89
N LEU A 61 10.77 6.92 -2.17
CA LEU A 61 10.91 7.46 -3.53
C LEU A 61 12.35 7.84 -3.88
N SER A 62 13.24 7.86 -2.90
CA SER A 62 14.66 8.16 -3.07
C SER A 62 15.54 7.06 -2.46
N PRO A 63 16.73 6.82 -3.03
CA PRO A 63 17.71 5.95 -2.41
C PRO A 63 18.12 6.49 -1.04
N LYS A 64 18.55 5.59 -0.16
CA LYS A 64 19.13 5.93 1.14
C LYS A 64 20.59 6.38 1.00
N THR A 65 21.30 5.87 -0.01
CA THR A 65 22.70 6.22 -0.24
C THR A 65 22.94 6.68 -1.68
N VAL A 66 23.74 7.74 -1.79
CA VAL A 66 24.26 8.26 -3.05
C VAL A 66 25.76 8.49 -2.92
N ASN A 67 26.47 8.45 -4.04
CA ASN A 67 27.88 8.75 -4.11
C ASN A 67 28.20 9.56 -5.38
N SER A 68 29.41 10.13 -5.41
CA SER A 68 29.94 10.93 -6.52
C SER A 68 30.65 10.10 -7.61
N SER A 69 30.64 8.77 -7.50
CA SER A 69 31.23 7.88 -8.50
C SER A 69 30.24 7.69 -9.65
N THR A 70 30.72 7.53 -10.88
CA THR A 70 29.85 7.13 -12.01
C THR A 70 29.50 5.64 -12.02
N ARG A 71 29.91 4.89 -10.99
CA ARG A 71 29.64 3.46 -10.84
C ARG A 71 28.33 3.27 -10.08
N GLY A 72 27.24 3.01 -10.80
CA GLY A 72 25.92 2.74 -10.25
C GLY A 72 24.81 3.19 -11.20
N PHE A 73 23.58 3.24 -10.68
CA PHE A 73 22.42 3.80 -11.37
C PHE A 73 22.36 5.29 -11.12
N ASN A 74 22.10 6.06 -12.18
CA ASN A 74 21.93 7.50 -12.08
C ASN A 74 20.60 7.83 -11.38
N VAL A 75 20.63 8.81 -10.49
CA VAL A 75 19.46 9.35 -9.79
C VAL A 75 19.53 10.88 -9.81
N GLN A 76 18.41 11.52 -10.10
CA GLN A 76 18.34 12.97 -10.27
C GLN A 76 17.76 13.62 -9.02
N PHE A 77 18.49 14.59 -8.46
CA PHE A 77 18.00 15.44 -7.37
C PHE A 77 18.03 16.89 -7.84
N GLY A 78 16.86 17.42 -8.22
CA GLY A 78 16.79 18.74 -8.86
C GLY A 78 17.59 18.75 -10.18
N SER A 79 18.59 19.64 -10.28
CA SER A 79 19.49 19.72 -11.44
C SER A 79 20.76 18.88 -11.31
N GLU A 80 20.99 18.19 -10.19
CA GLU A 80 22.19 17.41 -9.95
C GLU A 80 21.99 15.91 -10.24
N THR A 81 22.95 15.32 -10.93
CA THR A 81 23.02 13.86 -11.14
C THR A 81 23.92 13.23 -10.09
N HIS A 82 23.36 12.27 -9.37
CA HIS A 82 24.06 11.44 -8.38
C HIS A 82 24.00 9.96 -8.82
N TYR A 83 24.77 9.10 -8.16
CA TYR A 83 24.76 7.66 -8.44
C TYR A 83 24.51 6.85 -7.18
N THR A 84 23.76 5.76 -7.33
CA THR A 84 23.46 4.82 -6.24
C THR A 84 23.68 3.38 -6.68
N SER A 85 24.03 2.51 -5.74
CA SER A 85 24.02 1.06 -5.94
C SER A 85 22.65 0.43 -5.67
N GLU A 86 21.69 1.19 -5.14
CA GLU A 86 20.32 0.71 -4.94
C GLU A 86 19.60 0.58 -6.28
N VAL A 87 19.02 -0.59 -6.54
CA VAL A 87 18.22 -0.85 -7.74
C VAL A 87 16.79 -0.37 -7.49
N LEU A 88 16.27 0.47 -8.38
CA LEU A 88 14.85 0.83 -8.37
C LEU A 88 14.01 -0.41 -8.65
N GLN A 89 13.02 -0.68 -7.80
CA GLN A 89 12.21 -1.88 -7.89
C GLN A 89 11.13 -1.78 -8.98
N ASP A 90 10.52 -2.92 -9.29
CA ASP A 90 9.45 -3.06 -10.30
C ASP A 90 8.22 -2.19 -10.03
N ASP A 91 8.01 -1.80 -8.76
CA ASP A 91 6.94 -0.91 -8.32
C ASP A 91 7.33 0.58 -8.28
N GLY A 92 8.53 0.92 -8.77
CA GLY A 92 9.02 2.29 -8.85
C GLY A 92 9.48 2.88 -7.51
N THR A 93 9.76 2.04 -6.52
CA THR A 93 10.24 2.48 -5.20
C THR A 93 11.61 1.88 -4.86
N TYR A 94 12.25 2.48 -3.86
CA TYR A 94 13.45 1.95 -3.20
C TYR A 94 13.08 1.34 -1.85
N GLY A 95 13.95 0.45 -1.36
CA GLY A 95 13.86 -0.10 -0.03
C GLY A 95 13.00 -1.35 0.08
N ASP A 96 12.96 -1.89 1.29
CA ASP A 96 12.41 -3.20 1.59
C ASP A 96 11.27 -3.11 2.60
N SER A 97 10.71 -4.26 2.97
CA SER A 97 9.71 -4.34 4.02
C SER A 97 10.27 -3.90 5.38
N ALA A 98 9.46 -3.26 6.20
CA ALA A 98 9.81 -2.77 7.53
C ALA A 98 8.64 -2.92 8.54
N GLU A 99 8.78 -2.33 9.72
CA GLU A 99 8.03 -2.62 10.97
C GLU A 99 6.51 -2.32 10.93
N TYR A 100 6.08 -1.47 10.01
CA TYR A 100 4.67 -1.15 9.81
C TYR A 100 4.26 -1.05 8.35
N ILE A 101 2.95 -1.16 8.12
CA ILE A 101 2.30 -0.86 6.86
C ILE A 101 1.46 0.41 6.98
N TYR A 102 1.25 1.09 5.86
CA TYR A 102 0.32 2.20 5.75
C TYR A 102 -0.48 2.10 4.46
N TRP A 103 -1.67 2.68 4.46
CA TRP A 103 -2.56 2.72 3.31
C TRP A 103 -3.51 3.91 3.40
N PHE A 104 -4.18 4.19 2.29
CA PHE A 104 -5.35 5.07 2.25
C PHE A 104 -6.58 4.20 2.04
N ASP A 105 -7.68 4.48 2.73
CA ASP A 105 -8.94 3.78 2.49
C ASP A 105 -9.70 4.36 1.28
N ALA A 106 -10.85 3.75 0.94
CA ALA A 106 -11.67 4.20 -0.18
C ALA A 106 -12.19 5.64 -0.03
N GLN A 107 -12.14 6.23 1.17
CA GLN A 107 -12.52 7.62 1.43
C GLN A 107 -11.29 8.55 1.49
N GLY A 108 -10.10 8.06 1.18
CA GLY A 108 -8.86 8.82 1.18
C GLY A 108 -8.31 9.10 2.58
N ARG A 109 -8.78 8.40 3.62
CA ARG A 109 -8.26 8.55 4.98
C ARG A 109 -6.99 7.73 5.14
N TYR A 110 -5.99 8.32 5.78
CA TYR A 110 -4.71 7.67 6.05
C TYR A 110 -4.82 6.71 7.23
N HIS A 111 -4.25 5.53 7.07
CA HIS A 111 -4.14 4.51 8.10
C HIS A 111 -2.71 3.98 8.20
N GLN A 112 -2.29 3.67 9.42
CA GLN A 112 -1.01 3.05 9.71
C GLN A 112 -1.21 1.93 10.73
N HIS A 113 -0.57 0.79 10.49
CA HIS A 113 -0.62 -0.35 11.39
C HIS A 113 0.75 -0.96 11.62
N TYR A 114 1.20 -0.92 12.87
CA TYR A 114 2.33 -1.70 13.34
C TYR A 114 1.92 -3.14 13.57
N PHE A 115 2.66 -4.08 13.00
CA PHE A 115 2.41 -5.50 13.19
C PHE A 115 3.58 -6.13 13.94
N THR A 116 3.27 -6.72 15.09
CA THR A 116 4.21 -7.47 15.93
C THR A 116 3.58 -8.82 16.27
N GLY A 117 4.39 -9.86 16.51
CA GLY A 117 3.86 -11.13 17.01
C GLY A 117 3.14 -12.00 15.98
N GLY A 118 3.55 -11.95 14.70
CA GLY A 118 3.09 -12.91 13.68
C GLY A 118 1.68 -12.71 13.16
N GLN A 119 1.12 -11.50 13.27
CA GLN A 119 -0.17 -11.15 12.67
C GLN A 119 -0.22 -11.54 11.19
N ILE A 120 -1.31 -12.17 10.78
CA ILE A 120 -1.54 -12.52 9.38
C ILE A 120 -2.14 -11.29 8.69
N ILE A 121 -1.47 -10.83 7.63
CA ILE A 121 -1.94 -9.74 6.79
C ILE A 121 -2.51 -10.38 5.52
N HIS A 122 -3.82 -10.21 5.31
CA HIS A 122 -4.50 -10.68 4.11
C HIS A 122 -5.04 -9.49 3.31
N ILE A 123 -4.72 -9.45 2.02
CA ILE A 123 -5.19 -8.43 1.09
C ILE A 123 -5.78 -9.15 -0.12
N SER A 124 -6.99 -8.76 -0.50
CA SER A 124 -7.73 -9.34 -1.63
C SER A 124 -8.45 -8.26 -2.42
N ASP A 125 -8.69 -8.52 -3.70
CA ASP A 125 -9.54 -7.68 -4.56
C ASP A 125 -11.04 -7.95 -4.36
N GLN A 126 -11.39 -8.99 -3.59
CA GLN A 126 -12.74 -9.36 -3.21
C GLN A 126 -12.86 -9.44 -1.69
N THR A 127 -14.03 -9.16 -1.13
CA THR A 127 -14.28 -9.38 0.30
C THR A 127 -14.23 -10.87 0.64
N ILE A 128 -13.62 -11.21 1.77
CA ILE A 128 -13.73 -12.56 2.35
C ILE A 128 -14.83 -12.60 3.41
N ALA A 129 -15.56 -13.71 3.45
CA ALA A 129 -16.55 -13.94 4.50
C ALA A 129 -15.83 -14.27 5.82
N VAL A 130 -15.92 -13.36 6.79
CA VAL A 130 -15.30 -13.52 8.11
C VAL A 130 -16.39 -13.53 9.18
N LYS A 131 -16.22 -14.37 10.21
CA LYS A 131 -17.24 -14.54 11.26
C LYS A 131 -17.44 -13.27 12.09
N SER A 132 -16.37 -12.53 12.36
CA SER A 132 -16.41 -11.27 13.12
C SER A 132 -15.16 -10.44 12.85
N VAL A 133 -15.30 -9.12 13.04
CA VAL A 133 -14.23 -8.14 12.97
C VAL A 133 -14.22 -7.37 14.29
N VAL A 134 -13.05 -7.22 14.93
CA VAL A 134 -12.92 -6.46 16.18
C VAL A 134 -12.95 -4.95 15.92
N ILE A 135 -12.20 -4.48 14.91
CA ILE A 135 -12.10 -3.07 14.54
C ILE A 135 -12.44 -2.93 13.04
N ASN A 136 -13.54 -2.24 12.75
CA ASN A 136 -13.89 -1.87 11.39
C ASN A 136 -13.52 -0.41 11.13
N MET A 137 -12.55 -0.17 10.26
CA MET A 137 -12.05 1.17 9.93
C MET A 137 -12.96 1.91 8.94
N GLU A 138 -13.90 1.22 8.31
CA GLU A 138 -14.82 1.74 7.29
C GLU A 138 -16.07 2.41 7.88
N LEU A 139 -15.96 3.04 9.06
CA LEU A 139 -17.07 3.72 9.72
C LEU A 139 -17.81 4.63 8.74
N THR A 140 -18.99 4.18 8.32
CA THR A 140 -19.97 5.03 7.66
C THR A 140 -20.59 5.89 8.74
N VAL A 141 -20.51 7.21 8.57
CA VAL A 141 -21.30 8.12 9.41
C VAL A 141 -22.75 7.71 9.21
N ALA A 142 -23.41 7.24 10.26
CA ALA A 142 -24.84 6.99 10.20
C ALA A 142 -25.51 8.27 9.70
N PRO A 143 -26.39 8.22 8.69
CA PRO A 143 -27.06 9.41 8.19
C PRO A 143 -27.78 10.10 9.35
N GLY A 144 -27.26 11.27 9.77
CA GLY A 144 -27.83 12.07 10.85
C GLY A 144 -26.89 12.51 11.99
N VAL A 145 -25.63 12.05 12.05
CA VAL A 145 -24.69 12.55 13.08
C VAL A 145 -24.09 13.89 12.62
N VAL A 146 -24.64 14.98 13.14
CA VAL A 146 -24.05 16.32 13.01
C VAL A 146 -22.78 16.35 13.86
N VAL A 147 -21.63 16.56 13.21
CA VAL A 147 -20.35 16.76 13.91
C VAL A 147 -20.40 18.12 14.61
N PRO A 148 -20.28 18.20 15.95
CA PRO A 148 -20.18 19.49 16.61
C PRO A 148 -18.77 20.04 16.39
N GLY A 149 -18.63 21.08 15.56
CA GLY A 149 -17.32 21.68 15.35
C GLY A 149 -17.15 22.71 14.22
N ALA A 150 -18.12 22.90 13.34
CA ALA A 150 -18.06 24.02 12.39
C ALA A 150 -18.81 25.22 12.98
N ALA A 151 -18.10 26.08 13.71
CA ALA A 151 -18.61 27.41 14.00
C ALA A 151 -18.90 28.12 12.66
N PRO A 152 -20.09 28.71 12.45
CA PRO A 152 -20.34 29.49 11.25
C PRO A 152 -19.45 30.74 11.29
N ALA A 153 -18.68 30.94 10.22
CA ALA A 153 -17.94 32.18 10.01
C ALA A 153 -18.93 33.35 10.08
N ALA A 154 -18.70 34.24 11.05
CA ALA A 154 -19.48 35.46 11.21
C ALA A 154 -19.35 36.30 9.93
N GLY A 155 -20.48 36.57 9.29
CA GLY A 155 -20.54 37.47 8.16
C GLY A 155 -20.14 38.88 8.59
N GLU A 156 -19.18 39.46 7.87
CA GLU A 156 -18.94 40.89 7.90
C GLU A 156 -20.17 41.60 7.32
N LYS A 157 -20.87 42.33 8.18
CA LYS A 157 -21.65 43.50 7.79
C LYS A 157 -20.89 44.73 8.28
N LYS A 158 -20.27 45.45 7.36
CA LYS A 158 -20.47 46.89 7.14
C LYS A 158 -19.71 47.37 5.92
#